data_AF-A0AAW6SEE1-F1
#
_entry.id   AF-A0AAW6SEE1-F1
#
_cell.length_a   1.000
_cell.length_b   1.000
_cell.length_c   1.000
_cell.angle_alpha   90.00
_cell.angle_beta   90.00
_cell.angle_gamma   90.00
#
_symmetry.space_group_name_H-M   'P 1'
#
loop_
_entity.id
_entity.type
_entity.pdbx_description
1 polymer ?
#
loop_
_entity_poly.entity_id
_entity_poly.type
_entity_poly.pdbx_seq_one_letter_code
_entity_poly.pdbx_strand_id
1 'polypeptide(L)'
;MTTNKYATLRGTIARAKRHDCQKVVMRVTLAEEVLDQLSNAEKQIAALASENAGLKKYICDECYVENIKTGAKKCAGLGMPDTPATDAFLDEMRADAIKSALNACSECLDRDCIMDSNGISYEDAALREAGAMALHDALLRQERVV
;
A
#
# COMPACT_ATOMS: atom_id res chain seq x y z
N MET A 1 50.71 -15.77 -28.78
CA MET A 1 49.60 -15.39 -27.86
C MET A 1 48.29 -15.69 -28.55
N THR A 2 47.52 -16.67 -28.06
CA THR A 2 46.20 -17.00 -28.61
C THR A 2 45.17 -16.01 -28.07
N THR A 3 44.60 -15.19 -28.94
CA THR A 3 43.50 -14.30 -28.58
C THR A 3 42.26 -15.11 -28.22
N ASN A 4 41.77 -14.96 -26.99
CA ASN A 4 40.58 -15.68 -26.53
C ASN A 4 39.35 -15.21 -27.31
N LYS A 5 38.89 -16.05 -28.25
CA LYS A 5 37.74 -15.80 -29.12
C LYS A 5 36.42 -15.46 -28.41
N TYR A 6 36.31 -15.76 -27.11
CA TYR A 6 35.10 -15.51 -26.31
C TYR A 6 35.19 -14.26 -25.41
N ALA A 7 36.28 -13.49 -25.47
CA ALA A 7 36.47 -12.32 -24.61
C ALA A 7 35.34 -11.28 -24.77
N THR A 8 34.92 -10.99 -26.00
CA THR A 8 33.83 -10.05 -26.30
C THR A 8 32.50 -10.53 -25.73
N LEU A 9 32.17 -11.82 -25.92
CA LEU A 9 30.94 -12.43 -25.42
C LEU A 9 30.89 -12.37 -23.88
N ARG A 10 31.98 -12.72 -23.20
CA ARG A 10 32.09 -12.60 -21.73
C ARG A 10 31.89 -11.15 -21.27
N GLY A 11 32.45 -10.19 -21.99
CA GLY A 11 32.27 -8.77 -21.71
C GLY A 11 30.81 -8.32 -21.82
N THR A 12 30.10 -8.77 -22.86
CA THR A 12 28.67 -8.46 -23.05
C THR A 12 27.81 -9.09 -21.97
N ILE A 13 28.01 -10.37 -21.65
CA ILE A 13 27.29 -11.06 -20.57
C ILE A 13 27.54 -10.36 -19.23
N ALA A 14 28.78 -9.98 -18.93
CA ALA A 14 29.11 -9.29 -17.68
C ALA A 14 28.46 -7.89 -17.59
N ARG A 15 28.30 -7.17 -18.70
CA ARG A 15 27.59 -5.89 -18.73
C ARG A 15 26.08 -6.06 -18.52
N ALA A 16 25.46 -7.02 -19.19
CA ALA A 16 24.03 -7.32 -19.02
C ALA A 16 23.71 -7.68 -17.56
N LYS A 17 24.48 -8.61 -16.96
CA LYS A 17 24.33 -8.97 -15.55
C LYS A 17 24.45 -7.75 -14.60
N ARG A 18 25.43 -6.88 -14.83
CA ARG A 18 25.60 -5.67 -14.01
C ARG A 18 24.43 -4.70 -14.15
N HIS A 19 23.91 -4.53 -15.36
CA HIS A 19 22.76 -3.68 -15.62
C HIS A 19 21.50 -4.20 -14.91
N ASP A 20 21.25 -5.51 -14.96
CA ASP A 20 20.11 -6.12 -14.29
C ASP A 20 20.24 -6.02 -12.77
N CYS A 21 21.43 -6.26 -12.21
CA CYS A 21 21.72 -6.03 -10.80
C CYS A 21 21.47 -4.56 -10.39
N GLN A 22 21.90 -3.58 -11.18
CA GLN A 22 21.64 -2.16 -10.90
C GLN A 22 20.15 -1.84 -10.91
N LYS A 23 19.39 -2.41 -11.86
CA LYS A 23 17.95 -2.21 -11.95
C LYS A 23 17.22 -2.80 -10.73
N VAL A 24 17.63 -3.98 -10.27
CA VAL A 24 17.09 -4.61 -9.05
C VAL A 24 17.43 -3.78 -7.82
N VAL A 25 18.69 -3.36 -7.66
CA VAL A 25 19.10 -2.50 -6.53
C VAL A 25 18.27 -1.23 -6.49
N MET A 26 18.11 -0.53 -7.61
CA MET A 26 17.30 0.69 -7.68
C MET A 26 15.83 0.44 -7.27
N ARG A 27 15.23 -0.66 -7.75
CA ARG A 27 13.85 -1.03 -7.40
C ARG A 27 13.70 -1.37 -5.92
N VAL A 28 14.65 -2.10 -5.34
CA VAL A 28 14.64 -2.45 -3.91
C VAL A 28 14.79 -1.19 -3.05
N THR A 29 15.74 -0.31 -3.37
CA THR A 29 15.91 0.95 -2.64
C THR A 29 14.65 1.82 -2.71
N LEU A 30 14.01 1.93 -3.88
CA LEU A 30 12.75 2.64 -3.99
C LEU A 30 11.63 1.97 -3.17
N ALA A 31 11.56 0.63 -3.16
CA ALA A 31 10.59 -0.08 -2.35
C ALA A 31 10.81 0.13 -0.85
N GLU A 32 12.07 0.16 -0.38
CA GLU A 32 12.41 0.50 1.01
C GLU A 32 11.94 1.93 1.37
N GLU A 33 12.23 2.91 0.52
CA GLU A 33 11.77 4.30 0.71
C GLU A 33 10.24 4.41 0.76
N VAL A 34 9.55 3.68 -0.12
CA VAL A 34 8.07 3.65 -0.14
C VAL A 34 7.52 2.99 1.12
N LEU A 35 8.13 1.91 1.61
CA LEU A 35 7.74 1.25 2.86
C LEU A 35 7.93 2.17 4.07
N ASP A 36 9.02 2.94 4.13
CA ASP A 36 9.24 3.93 5.17
C ASP A 36 8.20 5.05 5.13
N GLN A 37 7.87 5.54 3.93
CA GLN A 37 6.81 6.53 3.74
C GLN A 37 5.44 6.01 4.18
N LEU A 38 5.11 4.75 3.84
CA LEU A 38 3.87 4.10 4.27
C LEU A 38 3.82 3.98 5.80
N SER A 39 4.90 3.50 6.44
CA SER A 39 4.97 3.40 7.89
C SER A 39 4.77 4.76 8.58
N ASN A 40 5.34 5.83 8.02
CA ASN A 40 5.17 7.18 8.54
C ASN A 40 3.74 7.70 8.33
N ALA A 41 3.13 7.42 7.18
CA ALA A 41 1.74 7.78 6.89
C ALA A 41 0.77 7.09 7.86
N GLU A 42 0.96 5.79 8.12
CA GLU A 42 0.16 5.03 9.09
C GLU A 42 0.21 5.65 10.50
N LYS A 43 1.41 6.06 10.95
CA LYS A 43 1.58 6.76 12.24
C LYS A 43 0.83 8.09 12.28
N GLN A 44 0.91 8.88 11.21
CA GLN A 44 0.19 10.16 11.12
C GLN A 44 -1.32 9.96 11.10
N ILE A 45 -1.82 8.97 10.35
CA ILE A 45 -3.24 8.62 10.31
C ILE A 45 -3.73 8.21 11.70
N ALA A 46 -2.97 7.40 12.44
CA ALA A 46 -3.32 7.01 13.80
C ALA A 46 -3.36 8.21 14.77
N ALA A 47 -2.39 9.12 14.67
CA ALA A 47 -2.37 10.35 15.47
C ALA A 47 -3.59 11.24 15.17
N LEU A 48 -3.89 11.48 13.89
CA LEU A 48 -5.05 12.26 13.46
C LEU A 48 -6.37 11.62 13.88
N ALA A 49 -6.49 10.29 13.80
CA ALA A 49 -7.67 9.57 14.28
C ALA A 49 -7.87 9.76 15.79
N SER A 50 -6.79 9.70 16.58
CA SER A 50 -6.84 9.97 18.02
C SER A 50 -7.23 11.41 18.32
N GLU A 51 -6.68 12.38 17.59
CA GLU A 51 -7.03 13.80 17.75
C GLU A 51 -8.50 14.05 17.40
N ASN A 52 -8.98 13.50 16.28
CA ASN A 52 -10.39 13.58 15.86
C ASN A 52 -11.33 12.95 16.89
N ALA A 53 -10.96 11.84 17.51
CA ALA A 53 -11.73 11.23 18.59
C ALA A 53 -11.80 12.15 19.83
N GLY A 54 -10.68 12.79 20.20
CA GLY A 54 -10.62 13.76 21.29
C GLY A 54 -11.47 15.01 21.02
N LEU A 55 -11.38 15.56 19.79
CA LEU A 55 -12.18 16.71 19.36
C LEU A 55 -13.67 16.39 19.37
N LYS A 56 -14.08 15.24 18.82
CA LYS A 56 -15.48 14.78 18.86
C LYS A 56 -15.98 14.67 20.30
N LYS A 57 -15.18 14.11 21.21
CA LYS A 57 -15.52 14.02 22.63
C LYS A 57 -15.71 15.40 23.25
N TYR A 58 -14.76 16.33 23.04
CA TYR A 58 -14.86 17.70 23.55
C TYR A 58 -16.12 18.43 23.02
N ILE A 59 -16.44 18.26 21.74
CA ILE A 59 -17.63 18.82 21.12
C ILE A 59 -18.93 18.25 21.73
N CYS A 60 -18.93 16.96 22.07
CA CYS A 60 -20.09 16.31 22.66
C CYS A 60 -20.26 16.61 24.16
N ASP A 61 -19.18 16.62 24.93
CA ASP A 61 -19.24 16.70 26.38
C ASP A 61 -19.20 18.15 26.88
N GLU A 62 -18.42 19.02 26.23
CA GLU A 62 -18.07 20.35 26.75
C GLU A 62 -18.63 21.52 25.90
N CYS A 63 -19.06 21.29 24.65
CA CYS A 63 -19.56 22.35 23.77
C CYS A 63 -21.10 22.37 23.69
N TYR A 64 -21.69 23.57 23.76
CA TYR A 64 -23.13 23.79 23.67
C TYR A 64 -23.47 24.93 22.69
N VAL A 65 -24.53 24.75 21.92
CA VAL A 65 -25.09 25.76 21.01
C VAL A 65 -26.41 26.26 21.60
N GLU A 66 -26.56 27.57 21.67
CA GLU A 66 -27.79 28.23 22.07
C GLU A 66 -28.55 28.76 20.85
N ASN A 67 -29.84 28.44 20.78
CA ASN A 67 -30.74 29.06 19.82
C ASN A 67 -31.19 30.42 20.35
N ILE A 68 -30.65 31.51 19.79
CA ILE A 68 -30.95 32.88 20.23
C ILE A 68 -32.45 33.23 20.17
N LYS A 69 -33.23 32.57 19.29
CA LYS A 69 -34.66 32.84 19.14
C LYS A 69 -35.52 32.13 20.20
N THR A 70 -35.07 30.98 20.69
CA THR A 70 -35.87 30.14 21.60
C THR A 70 -35.24 29.98 22.99
N GLY A 71 -33.99 30.42 23.18
CA GLY A 71 -33.19 30.20 24.39
C GLY A 71 -32.80 28.73 24.61
N ALA A 72 -33.15 27.83 23.71
CA ALA A 72 -32.87 26.41 23.85
C ALA A 72 -31.37 26.14 23.70
N LYS A 73 -30.78 25.43 24.65
CA LYS A 73 -29.39 25.01 24.65
C LYS A 73 -29.29 23.52 24.38
N LYS A 74 -28.40 23.13 23.48
CA LYS A 74 -28.12 21.72 23.18
C LYS A 74 -26.62 21.51 23.04
N CYS A 75 -26.16 20.29 23.29
CA CYS A 75 -24.82 19.85 22.98
C CYS A 75 -24.50 20.17 21.49
N ALA A 76 -23.30 20.66 21.20
CA ALA A 76 -22.87 21.00 19.84
C ALA A 76 -22.73 19.76 18.95
N GLY A 77 -22.44 18.60 19.54
CA GLY A 77 -22.47 17.31 18.86
C GLY A 77 -23.87 16.85 18.45
N LEU A 78 -24.94 17.34 19.10
CA LEU A 78 -26.33 17.04 18.73
C LEU A 78 -26.73 17.80 17.45
N GLY A 79 -26.63 17.10 16.32
CA GLY A 79 -26.97 17.60 14.99
C GLY A 79 -25.75 17.87 14.11
N MET A 80 -24.61 17.26 14.41
CA MET A 80 -23.49 17.19 13.48
C MET A 80 -23.99 16.53 12.18
N PRO A 81 -23.90 17.20 11.01
CA PRO A 81 -24.41 16.64 9.77
C PRO A 81 -23.57 15.42 9.39
N ASP A 82 -24.23 14.34 8.98
CA ASP A 82 -23.54 13.23 8.34
C ASP A 82 -22.83 13.74 7.08
N THR A 83 -21.67 13.14 6.76
CA THR A 83 -20.88 13.46 5.57
C THR A 83 -20.86 12.30 4.57
N PRO A 84 -22.04 11.83 4.09
CA PRO A 84 -22.14 10.60 3.33
C PRO A 84 -21.35 10.65 2.01
N ALA A 85 -21.18 11.83 1.41
CA ALA A 85 -20.36 12.00 0.21
C ALA A 85 -18.86 11.82 0.48
N THR A 86 -18.37 12.25 1.65
CA THR A 86 -16.98 12.05 2.07
C THR A 86 -16.74 10.59 2.43
N ASP A 87 -17.67 9.97 3.13
CA ASP A 87 -17.57 8.55 3.50
C ASP A 87 -17.57 7.67 2.24
N ALA A 88 -18.49 7.92 1.29
CA ALA A 88 -18.53 7.20 0.02
C ALA A 88 -17.24 7.35 -0.80
N PHE A 89 -16.64 8.55 -0.81
CA PHE A 89 -15.36 8.78 -1.49
C PHE A 89 -14.20 8.01 -0.83
N LEU A 90 -14.16 7.96 0.51
CA LEU A 90 -13.13 7.20 1.24
C LEU A 90 -13.28 5.69 1.02
N ASP A 91 -14.51 5.18 0.95
CA ASP A 91 -14.79 3.78 0.67
C ASP A 91 -14.41 3.42 -0.79
N GLU A 92 -14.72 4.29 -1.75
CA GLU A 92 -14.29 4.13 -3.15
C GLU A 92 -12.76 4.10 -3.27
N MET A 93 -12.06 5.07 -2.65
CA MET A 93 -10.60 5.10 -2.64
C MET A 93 -10.00 3.84 -2.02
N ARG A 94 -10.59 3.31 -0.95
CA ARG A 94 -10.13 2.08 -0.31
C ARG A 94 -10.34 0.88 -1.23
N ALA A 95 -11.50 0.77 -1.87
CA ALA A 95 -11.79 -0.30 -2.82
C ALA A 95 -10.83 -0.26 -4.02
N ASP A 96 -10.55 0.93 -4.57
CA ASP A 96 -9.63 1.10 -5.69
C ASP A 96 -8.18 0.76 -5.32
N ALA A 97 -7.74 1.15 -4.12
CA ALA A 97 -6.41 0.78 -3.62
C ALA A 97 -6.27 -0.74 -3.48
N ILE A 98 -7.28 -1.43 -2.95
CA ILE A 98 -7.29 -2.89 -2.80
C ILE A 98 -7.28 -3.58 -4.18
N LYS A 99 -8.14 -3.14 -5.12
CA LYS A 99 -8.16 -3.68 -6.49
C LYS A 99 -6.83 -3.50 -7.21
N SER A 100 -6.22 -2.32 -7.07
CA SER A 100 -4.90 -2.04 -7.66
C SER A 100 -3.83 -2.98 -7.10
N ALA A 101 -3.83 -3.20 -5.78
CA ALA A 101 -2.90 -4.12 -5.13
C ALA A 101 -3.14 -5.59 -5.54
N LEU A 102 -4.40 -6.03 -5.69
CA LEU A 102 -4.74 -7.37 -6.18
C LEU A 102 -4.24 -7.60 -7.61
N ASN A 103 -4.49 -6.64 -8.51
CA ASN A 103 -3.99 -6.70 -9.88
C ASN A 103 -2.45 -6.79 -9.93
N ALA A 104 -1.75 -6.02 -9.09
CA ALA A 104 -0.30 -6.10 -8.99
C ALA A 104 0.19 -7.45 -8.45
N CYS A 105 -0.56 -8.08 -7.55
CA CYS A 105 -0.24 -9.42 -7.04
C CYS A 105 -0.46 -10.51 -8.09
N SER A 106 -1.40 -10.34 -9.03
CA SER A 106 -1.76 -11.36 -10.03
C SER A 106 -0.57 -11.81 -10.88
N GLU A 107 0.36 -10.91 -11.21
CA GLU A 107 1.59 -11.24 -11.96
C GLU A 107 2.56 -12.12 -11.15
N CYS A 108 2.42 -12.13 -9.81
CA CYS A 108 3.21 -12.92 -8.88
C CYS A 108 2.49 -14.19 -8.38
N LEU A 109 1.37 -14.59 -9.00
CA LEU A 109 0.64 -15.83 -8.68
C LEU A 109 0.95 -16.99 -9.63
N ASP A 110 1.61 -16.72 -10.75
CA ASP A 110 2.06 -17.73 -11.70
C ASP A 110 3.54 -18.02 -11.47
N ARG A 111 3.83 -19.17 -10.87
CA ARG A 111 5.21 -19.59 -10.57
C ARG A 111 6.11 -19.67 -11.79
N ASP A 112 5.60 -20.13 -12.94
CA ASP A 112 6.40 -20.27 -14.16
C ASP A 112 6.73 -18.88 -14.70
N CYS A 113 5.76 -17.96 -14.68
CA CYS A 113 5.98 -16.54 -15.01
C CYS A 113 7.00 -15.89 -14.07
N ILE A 114 6.94 -16.15 -12.76
CA ILE A 114 7.89 -15.64 -11.78
C ILE A 114 9.30 -16.18 -12.05
N MET A 115 9.42 -17.49 -12.30
CA MET A 115 10.69 -18.14 -12.59
C MET A 115 11.33 -17.55 -13.86
N ASP A 116 10.57 -17.47 -14.96
CA ASP A 116 11.05 -17.01 -16.27
C ASP A 116 11.36 -15.51 -16.26
N SER A 117 10.49 -14.69 -15.66
CA SER A 117 10.65 -13.23 -15.64
C SER A 117 11.79 -12.77 -14.72
N ASN A 118 12.10 -13.53 -13.67
CA ASN A 118 13.14 -13.19 -12.70
C ASN A 118 14.43 -14.00 -12.91
N GLY A 119 14.42 -15.04 -13.75
CA GLY A 119 15.57 -15.92 -13.99
C GLY A 119 16.05 -16.65 -12.72
N ILE A 120 15.12 -17.07 -11.86
CA ILE A 120 15.40 -17.71 -10.56
C ILE A 120 15.11 -19.21 -10.59
N SER A 121 15.48 -19.93 -9.53
CA SER A 121 15.15 -21.36 -9.41
C SER A 121 13.64 -21.55 -9.21
N TYR A 122 13.15 -22.75 -9.51
CA TYR A 122 11.75 -23.09 -9.29
C TYR A 122 11.38 -23.02 -7.80
N GLU A 123 12.31 -23.41 -6.92
CA GLU A 123 12.18 -23.33 -5.47
C GLU A 123 12.11 -21.87 -4.97
N ASP A 124 12.94 -20.97 -5.49
CA ASP A 124 12.89 -19.54 -5.15
C ASP A 124 11.60 -18.89 -5.68
N ALA A 125 11.16 -19.29 -6.88
CA ALA A 125 9.89 -18.84 -7.44
C ALA A 125 8.70 -19.32 -6.59
N ALA A 126 8.73 -20.56 -6.10
CA ALA A 126 7.71 -21.09 -5.20
C ALA A 126 7.62 -20.31 -3.88
N LEU A 127 8.75 -19.89 -3.31
CA LEU A 127 8.77 -19.08 -2.09
C LEU A 127 8.15 -17.69 -2.32
N ARG A 128 8.44 -17.06 -3.47
CA ARG A 128 7.85 -15.76 -3.84
C ARG A 128 6.35 -15.86 -4.11
N GLU A 129 5.92 -16.90 -4.83
CA GLU A 129 4.51 -17.21 -5.06
C GLU A 129 3.77 -17.41 -3.73
N ALA A 130 4.35 -18.14 -2.78
CA ALA A 130 3.76 -18.35 -1.45
C ALA A 130 3.53 -17.02 -0.71
N GLY A 131 4.50 -16.10 -0.75
CA GLY A 131 4.35 -14.76 -0.18
C GLY A 131 3.30 -13.92 -0.89
N ALA A 132 3.26 -13.95 -2.23
CA ALA A 132 2.29 -13.24 -3.05
C ALA A 132 0.86 -13.76 -2.83
N MET A 133 0.67 -15.07 -2.74
CA MET A 133 -0.63 -15.69 -2.39
C MET A 133 -1.09 -15.27 -1.00
N ALA A 134 -0.20 -15.28 0.00
CA ALA A 134 -0.55 -14.88 1.36
C ALA A 134 -1.03 -13.41 1.42
N LEU A 135 -0.35 -12.52 0.67
CA LEU A 135 -0.77 -11.12 0.53
C LEU A 135 -2.10 -10.99 -0.24
N HIS A 136 -2.24 -11.68 -1.38
CA HIS A 136 -3.47 -11.69 -2.19
C HIS A 136 -4.69 -12.15 -1.38
N ASP A 137 -4.56 -13.23 -0.61
CA ASP A 137 -5.63 -13.73 0.27
C ASP A 137 -5.96 -12.74 1.39
N ALA A 138 -4.97 -12.03 1.92
CA ALA A 138 -5.19 -10.98 2.91
C ALA A 138 -5.96 -9.79 2.32
N LEU A 139 -5.63 -9.39 1.09
CA LEU A 139 -6.30 -8.32 0.37
C LEU A 139 -7.74 -8.70 -0.03
N LEU A 140 -7.99 -9.94 -0.48
CA LEU A 140 -9.34 -10.43 -0.74
C LEU A 140 -10.22 -10.45 0.50
N ARG A 141 -9.63 -10.73 1.68
CA ARG A 141 -10.37 -10.61 2.95
C ARG A 141 -10.73 -9.17 3.27
N GLN A 142 -9.86 -8.21 2.94
CA GLN A 142 -10.13 -6.78 3.13
C GLN A 142 -11.19 -6.27 2.16
N GLU A 143 -11.14 -6.67 0.88
CA GLU A 143 -12.13 -6.27 -0.14
C GLU A 143 -13.56 -6.67 0.22
N ARG A 144 -13.74 -7.80 0.90
CA ARG A 144 -15.06 -8.29 1.34
C ARG A 144 -15.64 -7.53 2.54
N VAL A 145 -14.83 -6.70 3.19
CA VAL A 145 -15.20 -5.94 4.39
C VAL A 145 -15.45 -4.46 4.08
N VAL A 146 -15.07 -4.02 2.87
CA VAL A 146 -15.45 -2.74 2.26
C VAL A 146 -16.79 -2.91 1.55
#